data_AF-A0A397UIE3-F1
#
_entry.id   AF-A0A397UIE3-F1
#
_cell.length_a   1.000
_cell.length_b   1.000
_cell.length_c   1.000
_cell.angle_alpha   90.00
_cell.angle_beta   90.00
_cell.angle_gamma   90.00
#
_symmetry.space_group_name_H-M   'P 1'
#
loop_
_entity.id
_entity.type
_entity.pdbx_description
1 polymer ?
#
loop_
_entity_poly.entity_id
_entity_poly.type
_entity_poly.pdbx_seq_one_letter_code
_entity_poly.pdbx_strand_id
1 'polypeptide(L)'
;FIGNLQKLQFLTLWTLWCINGTPEEEIKIRVIQFAEILPLTLQYLDLSDNFLRPYIDIFLNNCNVSLNKLLIYGLDKKTTKALIEFCKRNRFLNNIGLDQYWYLYDNFRNEDFMGVDQSLCLDDNIRKEMEKYVTL
;
A
#
# COMPACT_ATOMS: atom_id res chain seq x y z
N PHE A 1 -1.24 -16.62 14.83
CA PHE A 1 -1.03 -15.17 14.65
C PHE A 1 0.13 -14.96 13.69
N ILE A 2 0.04 -14.00 12.76
CA ILE A 2 1.07 -13.80 11.72
C ILE A 2 2.44 -13.43 12.31
N GLY A 3 2.46 -12.75 13.46
CA GLY A 3 3.69 -12.43 14.20
C GLY A 3 4.52 -13.63 14.65
N ASN A 4 3.95 -14.85 14.66
CA ASN A 4 4.70 -16.07 14.95
C ASN A 4 5.45 -16.62 13.72
N LEU A 5 5.19 -16.07 12.53
CA LEU A 5 5.85 -16.48 11.29
C LEU A 5 7.17 -15.75 11.14
N GLN A 6 8.12 -16.04 12.02
CA GLN A 6 9.42 -15.35 12.11
C GLN A 6 10.30 -15.48 10.84
N LYS A 7 9.96 -16.37 9.91
CA LYS A 7 10.66 -16.55 8.63
C LYS A 7 9.88 -16.01 7.43
N LEU A 8 8.74 -15.37 7.66
CA LEU A 8 7.89 -14.87 6.58
C LEU A 8 8.58 -13.67 5.92
N GLN A 9 8.94 -13.84 4.65
CA GLN A 9 9.59 -12.79 3.85
C GLN A 9 8.64 -12.12 2.86
N PHE A 10 7.57 -12.82 2.47
CA PHE A 10 6.62 -12.37 1.47
C PHE A 10 5.21 -12.54 2.01
N LEU A 11 4.40 -11.48 1.92
CA LEU A 11 3.01 -11.50 2.30
C LEU A 11 2.18 -10.76 1.25
N THR A 12 1.19 -11.46 0.71
CA THR A 12 0.16 -10.86 -0.13
C THR A 12 -1.17 -11.01 0.58
N LEU A 13 -1.87 -9.89 0.79
CA LEU A 13 -3.18 -9.88 1.43
C LEU A 13 -4.24 -9.72 0.36
N TRP A 14 -4.79 -10.85 -0.08
CA TRP A 14 -5.98 -10.87 -0.90
C TRP A 14 -7.22 -10.88 -0.01
N THR A 15 -8.06 -9.87 -0.20
CA THR A 15 -9.42 -9.74 0.32
C THR A 15 -9.63 -10.23 1.77
N LEU A 16 -9.42 -9.37 2.76
CA LEU A 16 -10.06 -9.54 4.07
C LEU A 16 -11.56 -9.29 3.90
N TRP A 17 -12.37 -10.35 3.91
CA TRP A 17 -13.82 -10.26 4.07
C TRP A 17 -14.09 -9.75 5.50
N CYS A 18 -13.97 -8.44 5.73
CA CYS A 18 -14.47 -7.83 6.95
C CYS A 18 -15.99 -7.77 6.86
N ILE A 19 -16.58 -8.86 7.33
CA ILE A 19 -17.91 -9.06 7.92
C ILE A 19 -18.76 -7.79 7.87
N ASN A 20 -19.72 -7.75 6.94
CA ASN A 20 -20.81 -6.77 6.92
C ASN A 20 -21.32 -6.53 8.35
N GLY A 21 -21.28 -5.28 8.82
CA GLY A 21 -21.73 -4.89 10.17
C GLY A 21 -20.61 -4.65 11.18
N THR A 22 -19.33 -4.79 10.82
CA THR A 22 -18.22 -4.38 11.70
C THR A 22 -18.13 -2.84 11.77
N PRO A 23 -18.11 -2.22 12.96
CA PRO A 23 -17.92 -0.79 13.10
C PRO A 23 -16.57 -0.30 12.55
N GLU A 24 -16.56 0.88 11.94
CA GLU A 24 -15.36 1.47 11.32
C GLU A 24 -14.17 1.58 12.31
N GLU A 25 -14.43 1.97 13.55
CA GLU A 25 -13.40 2.09 14.58
C GLU A 25 -12.76 0.75 14.94
N GLU A 26 -13.54 -0.33 14.93
CA GLU A 26 -13.01 -1.67 15.15
C GLU A 26 -12.12 -2.12 13.99
N ILE A 27 -12.49 -1.74 12.76
CA ILE A 27 -11.64 -1.97 11.58
C ILE A 27 -10.31 -1.23 11.76
N LYS A 28 -10.32 0.05 12.13
CA LYS A 28 -9.08 0.84 12.37
C LYS A 28 -8.19 0.19 13.43
N ILE A 29 -8.75 -0.27 14.54
CA ILE A 29 -8.00 -0.99 15.59
C ILE A 29 -7.34 -2.24 15.02
N ARG A 30 -8.08 -3.04 14.23
CA ARG A 30 -7.53 -4.25 13.59
C ARG A 30 -6.44 -3.92 12.58
N VAL A 31 -6.56 -2.83 11.83
CA VAL A 31 -5.51 -2.36 10.90
C VAL A 31 -4.23 -1.98 11.65
N ILE A 32 -4.36 -1.25 12.76
CA ILE A 32 -3.21 -0.88 13.61
C ILE A 32 -2.54 -2.12 14.16
N GLN A 33 -3.31 -3.02 14.79
CA GLN A 33 -2.79 -4.28 15.32
C GLN A 33 -2.10 -5.10 14.24
N PHE A 34 -2.69 -5.18 13.04
CA PHE A 34 -2.10 -5.89 11.92
C PHE A 34 -0.76 -5.29 11.49
N ALA A 35 -0.64 -3.96 11.42
CA ALA A 35 0.61 -3.28 11.09
C ALA A 35 1.71 -3.52 12.13
N GLU A 36 1.34 -3.57 13.42
CA GLU A 36 2.28 -3.73 14.53
C GLU A 36 2.83 -5.16 14.68
N ILE A 37 2.07 -6.18 14.28
CA ILE A 37 2.44 -7.60 14.43
C ILE A 37 3.19 -8.18 13.24
N LEU A 38 3.45 -7.37 12.20
CA LEU A 38 4.15 -7.87 11.02
C LEU A 38 5.55 -8.39 11.39
N PRO A 39 5.97 -9.56 10.88
CA PRO A 39 7.29 -10.09 11.16
C PRO A 39 8.39 -9.13 10.70
N LEU A 40 9.43 -8.93 11.52
CA LEU A 40 10.59 -8.10 11.15
C LEU A 40 11.38 -8.65 9.95
N THR A 41 11.17 -9.92 9.59
CA THR A 41 11.77 -10.56 8.42
C THR A 41 11.01 -10.33 7.13
N LEU A 42 9.85 -9.66 7.19
CA LEU A 42 9.02 -9.37 6.03
C LEU A 42 9.73 -8.35 5.13
N GLN A 43 9.93 -8.74 3.87
CA GLN A 43 10.62 -7.92 2.87
C GLN A 43 9.68 -7.44 1.77
N TYR A 44 8.66 -8.23 1.45
CA TYR A 44 7.69 -7.92 0.42
C TYR A 44 6.28 -7.94 1.02
N LEU A 45 5.56 -6.84 0.85
CA LEU A 45 4.16 -6.74 1.24
C LEU A 45 3.33 -6.26 0.06
N ASP A 46 2.29 -7.01 -0.25
CA ASP A 46 1.30 -6.66 -1.27
C ASP A 46 -0.07 -6.39 -0.64
N LEU A 47 -0.51 -5.15 -0.81
CA LEU A 47 -1.77 -4.58 -0.36
C LEU A 47 -2.62 -4.06 -1.53
N SER A 48 -2.40 -4.49 -2.77
CA SER A 48 -3.08 -3.91 -3.92
C SER A 48 -4.54 -4.34 -4.12
N ASP A 49 -4.90 -5.54 -3.68
CA ASP A 49 -6.25 -6.09 -3.91
C ASP A 49 -6.97 -6.31 -2.58
N ASN A 50 -7.26 -5.21 -1.86
CA ASN A 50 -7.84 -5.32 -0.53
C ASN A 50 -8.83 -4.24 -0.09
N PHE A 51 -9.63 -4.64 0.89
CA PHE A 51 -10.50 -3.79 1.71
C PHE A 51 -9.72 -2.78 2.57
N LEU A 52 -8.41 -2.92 2.70
CA LEU A 52 -7.58 -2.00 3.49
C LEU A 52 -7.36 -0.67 2.77
N ARG A 53 -7.76 -0.54 1.50
CA ARG A 53 -7.60 0.69 0.70
C ARG A 53 -7.96 1.98 1.45
N PRO A 54 -9.11 2.11 2.15
CA PRO A 54 -9.46 3.33 2.88
C PRO A 54 -8.58 3.60 4.12
N TYR A 55 -7.77 2.61 4.53
CA TYR A 55 -7.00 2.60 5.76
C TYR A 55 -5.49 2.38 5.52
N ILE A 56 -5.02 2.43 4.27
CA ILE A 56 -3.59 2.27 3.94
C ILE A 56 -2.75 3.31 4.68
N ASP A 57 -3.23 4.54 4.80
CA ASP A 57 -2.51 5.59 5.53
C ASP A 57 -2.36 5.25 7.03
N ILE A 58 -3.39 4.66 7.64
CA ILE A 58 -3.37 4.21 9.05
C ILE A 58 -2.37 3.06 9.18
N PHE A 59 -2.43 2.10 8.26
CA PHE A 59 -1.49 0.99 8.22
C PHE A 59 -0.04 1.50 8.13
N LEU A 60 0.27 2.37 7.17
CA LEU A 60 1.62 2.92 6.96
C LEU A 60 2.13 3.72 8.15
N ASN A 61 1.25 4.45 8.84
CA ASN A 61 1.61 5.22 10.03
C ASN A 61 1.97 4.36 11.25
N ASN A 62 1.48 3.12 11.32
CA ASN A 62 1.73 2.21 12.44
C ASN A 62 2.67 1.05 12.07
N CYS A 63 2.97 0.85 10.79
CA CYS A 63 3.92 -0.17 10.34
C CYS A 63 5.36 0.28 10.60
N ASN A 64 6.07 -0.48 11.45
CA ASN A 64 7.48 -0.25 11.79
C ASN A 64 8.44 -1.23 11.09
N VAL A 65 7.91 -2.09 10.21
CA VAL A 65 8.74 -3.04 9.48
C VAL A 65 9.43 -2.36 8.31
N SER A 66 10.74 -2.57 8.20
CA SER A 66 11.52 -2.15 7.05
C SER A 66 11.28 -3.11 5.89
N LEU A 67 10.40 -2.71 4.96
CA LEU A 67 10.07 -3.46 3.75
C LEU A 67 11.07 -3.13 2.64
N ASN A 68 11.46 -4.11 1.84
CA ASN A 68 12.22 -3.89 0.60
C ASN A 68 11.30 -3.48 -0.55
N LYS A 69 10.10 -4.06 -0.59
CA LYS A 69 9.10 -3.79 -1.62
C LYS A 69 7.70 -3.76 -1.04
N LEU A 70 6.94 -2.73 -1.44
CA LEU A 70 5.55 -2.53 -1.07
C LEU A 70 4.71 -2.37 -2.34
N LEU A 71 3.64 -3.16 -2.47
CA LEU A 71 2.61 -2.97 -3.49
C LEU A 71 1.36 -2.40 -2.83
N ILE A 72 0.83 -1.29 -3.33
CA ILE A 72 -0.39 -0.64 -2.82
C ILE A 72 -1.29 -0.21 -3.96
N TYR A 73 -2.59 -0.12 -3.69
CA TYR A 73 -3.56 0.38 -4.66
C TYR A 73 -3.73 1.88 -4.55
N GLY A 74 -3.41 2.58 -5.64
CA GLY A 74 -3.67 4.02 -5.80
C GLY A 74 -2.98 4.91 -4.77
N LEU A 75 -2.97 6.22 -5.04
CA LEU A 75 -2.41 7.21 -4.14
C LEU A 75 -3.36 8.40 -4.05
N ASP A 76 -4.02 8.55 -2.90
CA ASP A 76 -4.66 9.81 -2.54
C ASP A 76 -3.70 10.68 -1.72
N LYS A 77 -4.11 11.93 -1.43
CA LYS A 77 -3.28 12.88 -0.68
C LYS A 77 -2.89 12.37 0.72
N LYS A 78 -3.78 11.63 1.37
CA LYS A 78 -3.59 11.13 2.75
C LYS A 78 -2.58 9.98 2.77
N THR A 79 -2.79 9.01 1.89
CA THR A 79 -1.95 7.84 1.68
C THR A 79 -0.55 8.26 1.24
N THR A 80 -0.45 9.21 0.31
CA THR A 80 0.83 9.78 -0.14
C THR A 80 1.63 10.33 1.04
N LYS A 81 1.00 11.17 1.89
CA LYS A 81 1.69 11.76 3.04
C LYS A 81 2.17 10.69 4.01
N ALA A 82 1.32 9.70 4.30
CA ALA A 82 1.69 8.59 5.17
C ALA A 82 2.83 7.76 4.59
N LEU A 83 2.85 7.56 3.26
CA LEU A 83 3.90 6.83 2.56
C LEU A 83 5.25 7.56 2.61
N ILE A 84 5.27 8.87 2.37
CA ILE A 84 6.48 9.69 2.52
C ILE A 84 7.05 9.55 3.94
N GLU A 85 6.19 9.68 4.97
CA GLU A 85 6.62 9.54 6.35
C GLU A 85 7.06 8.10 6.68
N PHE A 86 6.41 7.10 6.11
CA PHE A 86 6.83 5.70 6.21
C PHE A 86 8.23 5.49 5.62
N CYS A 87 8.52 6.02 4.43
CA CYS A 87 9.84 5.94 3.80
C CYS A 87 10.92 6.66 4.63
N LYS A 88 10.60 7.82 5.22
CA LYS A 88 11.53 8.53 6.10
C LYS A 88 11.90 7.72 7.34
N ARG A 89 10.93 7.02 7.93
CA ARG A 89 11.15 6.13 9.09
C ARG A 89 11.91 4.87 8.68
N ASN A 90 11.53 4.25 7.56
CA ASN A 90 12.04 2.98 7.07
C ASN A 90 13.00 3.21 5.90
N ARG A 91 14.28 3.45 6.22
CA ARG A 91 15.37 3.80 5.27
C ARG A 91 15.71 2.72 4.21
N PHE A 92 14.95 1.64 4.12
CA PHE A 92 15.25 0.45 3.31
C PHE A 92 14.19 0.12 2.26
N LEU A 93 13.19 0.98 2.06
CA LEU A 93 12.20 0.77 1.00
C LEU A 93 12.82 1.03 -0.36
N ASN A 94 13.15 -0.03 -1.08
CA ASN A 94 13.84 0.06 -2.37
C ASN A 94 12.87 0.22 -3.54
N ASN A 95 11.67 -0.36 -3.43
CA ASN A 95 10.72 -0.40 -4.54
C ASN A 95 9.28 -0.23 -4.06
N ILE A 96 8.53 0.66 -4.71
CA ILE A 96 7.09 0.80 -4.50
C ILE A 96 6.40 0.49 -5.81
N GLY A 97 5.59 -0.57 -5.84
CA GLY A 97 4.70 -0.78 -6.98
C GLY A 97 3.33 -0.19 -6.69
N LEU A 98 2.73 0.43 -7.70
CA LEU A 98 1.36 0.92 -7.65
C LEU A 98 0.51 0.04 -8.56
N ASP A 99 -0.44 -0.67 -7.97
CA ASP A 99 -1.42 -1.41 -8.74
C ASP A 99 -2.59 -0.49 -9.09
N GLN A 100 -3.03 -0.57 -10.35
CA GLN A 100 -4.15 0.18 -10.89
C GLN A 100 -5.17 -0.82 -11.46
N TYR A 101 -6.01 -1.40 -10.60
CA TYR A 101 -7.18 -2.12 -11.08
C TYR A 101 -8.27 -1.13 -11.53
N TRP A 102 -8.36 -0.96 -12.85
CA TRP A 102 -9.50 -0.56 -13.69
C TRP A 102 -10.46 0.53 -13.20
N TYR A 103 -10.15 1.79 -13.53
CA TYR A 103 -11.19 2.82 -13.82
C TYR A 103 -11.67 2.76 -15.29
N LEU A 104 -11.47 1.63 -15.96
CA LEU A 104 -11.75 1.47 -17.38
C LEU A 104 -13.13 0.86 -17.69
N TYR A 105 -13.96 0.54 -16.70
CA TYR A 105 -15.22 -0.17 -16.98
C TYR A 105 -16.45 0.71 -17.28
N ASP A 106 -16.43 2.02 -17.00
CA ASP A 106 -17.64 2.82 -17.20
C ASP A 106 -17.58 3.88 -18.32
N ASN A 107 -16.45 4.16 -18.97
CA ASN A 107 -16.43 5.28 -19.94
C ASN A 107 -15.69 5.14 -21.27
N PHE A 108 -15.03 4.05 -21.60
CA PHE A 108 -14.37 3.97 -22.91
C PHE A 108 -14.60 2.63 -23.60
N ARG A 109 -15.75 2.56 -24.29
CA ARG A 109 -15.84 1.76 -25.52
C ARG A 109 -14.91 2.40 -26.56
N ASN A 110 -14.20 1.53 -27.25
CA ASN A 110 -13.43 1.72 -28.47
C ASN A 110 -11.93 1.94 -28.24
N GLU A 111 -11.21 0.86 -28.53
CA GLU A 111 -10.06 0.85 -29.44
C GLU A 111 -9.10 2.02 -29.30
N ASP A 112 -8.14 1.88 -28.38
CA ASP A 112 -6.73 2.18 -28.64
C ASP A 112 -5.90 1.82 -27.39
N PHE A 113 -5.17 0.71 -27.47
CA PHE A 113 -4.11 0.41 -26.51
C PHE A 113 -2.94 1.35 -26.78
N MET A 114 -2.73 2.32 -25.88
CA MET A 114 -1.41 2.91 -25.66
C MET A 114 -0.98 2.60 -24.24
N GLY A 115 0.24 2.09 -24.08
CA GLY A 115 0.88 1.91 -22.79
C GLY A 115 0.83 3.21 -22.01
N VAL A 116 -0.02 3.26 -20.99
CA VAL A 116 -0.07 4.38 -20.07
C VAL A 116 1.11 4.21 -19.13
N ASP A 117 2.19 4.88 -19.50
CA ASP A 117 3.30 5.23 -18.64
C ASP A 117 2.76 5.62 -17.25
N GLN A 118 3.30 5.00 -16.20
CA GLN A 118 2.93 5.15 -14.78
C GLN A 118 3.19 6.58 -14.24
N SER A 119 3.57 7.47 -15.14
CA SER A 119 3.67 8.92 -15.08
C SER A 119 2.40 9.67 -14.61
N LEU A 120 1.19 9.12 -14.74
CA LEU A 120 -0.04 9.93 -14.75
C LEU A 120 -0.87 10.09 -13.45
N CYS A 121 -0.45 9.62 -12.27
CA CYS A 121 -1.27 9.77 -11.03
C CYS A 121 -0.57 10.38 -9.81
N LEU A 122 0.71 10.74 -9.90
CA LEU A 122 1.39 11.48 -8.85
C LEU A 122 1.61 12.90 -9.34
N ASP A 123 1.16 13.90 -8.58
CA ASP A 123 1.60 15.29 -8.77
C ASP A 123 3.13 15.29 -8.91
N ASP A 124 3.69 16.00 -9.88
CA ASP A 124 5.13 15.99 -10.15
C ASP A 124 5.96 16.36 -8.91
N ASN A 125 5.42 17.18 -8.00
CA ASN A 125 6.08 17.49 -6.74
C ASN A 125 6.07 16.30 -5.78
N ILE A 126 4.98 15.53 -5.76
CA ILE A 126 4.86 14.32 -4.95
C ILE A 126 5.81 13.25 -5.50
N ARG A 127 5.83 13.03 -6.82
CA ARG A 127 6.76 12.10 -7.46
C ARG A 127 8.20 12.44 -7.10
N LYS A 128 8.62 13.69 -7.34
CA LYS A 128 9.97 14.16 -7.01
C LYS A 128 10.31 14.01 -5.54
N GLU A 129 9.35 14.20 -4.64
CA GLU A 129 9.58 14.00 -3.21
C GLU A 129 9.74 12.51 -2.88
N MET A 130 8.96 11.62 -3.51
CA MET A 130 9.08 10.18 -3.30
C MET A 130 10.37 9.60 -3.87
N GLU A 131 10.80 10.04 -5.06
CA GLU A 131 12.05 9.61 -5.72
C GLU A 131 13.31 9.91 -4.89
N LYS A 132 13.24 10.83 -3.92
CA LYS A 132 14.34 11.06 -2.96
C LYS A 132 14.57 9.88 -2.03
N TYR A 133 13.55 9.04 -1.82
CA TYR A 133 13.57 7.98 -0.81
C TYR A 133 13.44 6.58 -1.43
N VAL A 134 12.81 6.45 -2.60
CA VAL A 134 12.50 5.16 -3.21
C VAL A 134 12.63 5.20 -4.74
N THR A 135 12.92 4.05 -5.36
CA THR A 135 12.74 3.89 -6.81
C THR A 135 11.27 3.51 -7.07
N LEU A 136 10.57 4.33 -7.86
CA LEU A 136 9.22 4.08 -8.34
C LEU A 136 9.23 3.08 -9.51
#